data_AF-A0A9W9YTP7-F1
#
_entry.id   AF-A0A9W9YTP7-F1
#
_cell.length_a   1.000
_cell.length_b   1.000
_cell.length_c   1.000
_cell.angle_alpha   90.00
_cell.angle_beta   90.00
_cell.angle_gamma   90.00
#
_symmetry.space_group_name_H-M   'P 1'
#
loop_
_entity.id
_entity.type
_entity.pdbx_description
1 polymer ?
#
loop_
_entity_poly.entity_id
_entity_poly.type
_entity_poly.pdbx_seq_one_letter_code
_entity_poly.pdbx_strand_id
1 'polypeptide(L)'
;MASSSTAAVISMLLAATALYLMVVSSDCKHAVQGLRLEIYSAQEVKGCYNYNQTLGICFDARKGFMTLLKTTGEEIVFYQELGSNMFYYKLIDQGFIGHGPSMIYVPDAIPRIPQELREFLNQTAEETPTEFESLKNHYQEAIRELHNVAEIQLLELVSVALSDNSTQLEILKPFHALCFNLLKTSNIQTPVELRSAHGLDDKTADQHGERTKRCSLTSDPHNNYCTGMCGPNCVCWDWVCGDCCHHQGCYLHDMCCEKSPYGSYCLVPFFYGFDCSSYVTC
;
A
#
# COMPACT_ATOMS: atom_id res chain seq x y z
N MET A 1 -67.31 -3.04 37.26
CA MET A 1 -65.96 -2.59 37.65
C MET A 1 -64.93 -3.56 37.07
N ALA A 2 -64.44 -3.31 35.86
CA ALA A 2 -63.33 -4.04 35.24
C ALA A 2 -62.89 -3.31 33.96
N SER A 3 -62.26 -2.13 34.10
CA SER A 3 -61.67 -1.43 32.94
C SER A 3 -60.34 -0.74 33.23
N SER A 4 -59.87 -0.76 34.49
CA SER A 4 -58.65 -0.04 34.89
C SER A 4 -57.36 -0.86 34.74
N SER A 5 -57.43 -2.19 34.76
CA SER A 5 -56.23 -3.05 34.77
C SER A 5 -55.61 -3.27 33.40
N THR A 6 -56.40 -3.26 32.32
CA THR A 6 -55.91 -3.58 30.96
C THR A 6 -55.20 -2.39 30.32
N ALA A 7 -55.67 -1.16 30.56
CA ALA A 7 -55.04 0.05 30.02
C ALA A 7 -53.63 0.29 30.60
N ALA A 8 -53.43 0.00 31.89
CA ALA A 8 -52.13 0.15 32.54
C ALA A 8 -51.09 -0.85 32.00
N VAL A 9 -51.51 -2.10 31.75
CA VAL A 9 -50.63 -3.14 31.21
C VAL A 9 -50.22 -2.83 29.77
N ILE A 10 -51.15 -2.35 28.94
CA ILE A 10 -50.85 -1.93 27.56
C ILE A 10 -49.90 -0.73 27.54
N SER A 11 -50.09 0.24 28.44
CA SER A 11 -49.21 1.40 28.54
C SER A 11 -47.78 1.03 28.96
N MET A 12 -47.60 0.08 29.89
CA MET A 12 -46.27 -0.42 30.25
C MET A 12 -45.60 -1.21 29.12
N LEU A 13 -46.36 -2.00 28.35
CA LEU A 13 -45.84 -2.74 27.20
C LEU A 13 -45.40 -1.81 26.05
N LEU A 14 -46.13 -0.72 25.82
CA LEU A 14 -45.75 0.31 24.85
C LEU A 14 -44.53 1.11 25.31
N ALA A 15 -44.43 1.43 26.60
CA ALA A 15 -43.26 2.10 27.16
C ALA A 15 -42.00 1.21 27.12
N ALA A 16 -42.14 -0.09 27.39
CA ALA A 16 -41.05 -1.06 27.34
C ALA A 16 -40.58 -1.33 25.90
N THR A 17 -41.49 -1.39 24.93
CA THR A 17 -41.13 -1.51 23.50
C THR A 17 -40.53 -0.22 22.95
N ALA A 18 -41.00 0.95 23.38
CA ALA A 18 -40.37 2.23 23.06
C ALA A 18 -38.96 2.35 23.66
N LEU A 19 -38.74 1.94 24.92
CA LEU A 19 -37.40 1.89 25.51
C LEU A 19 -36.49 0.88 24.80
N TYR A 20 -37.01 -0.30 24.43
CA TYR A 20 -36.24 -1.31 23.69
C TYR A 20 -35.82 -0.79 22.31
N LEU A 21 -36.71 -0.11 21.59
CA LEU A 21 -36.40 0.51 20.29
C LEU A 21 -35.42 1.69 20.42
N MET A 22 -35.48 2.46 21.51
CA MET A 22 -34.54 3.55 21.80
C MET A 22 -33.15 3.03 22.22
N VAL A 23 -33.07 1.89 22.93
CA VAL A 23 -31.78 1.26 23.31
C VAL A 23 -31.11 0.59 22.09
N VAL A 24 -31.88 0.01 21.17
CA VAL A 24 -31.35 -0.60 19.93
C VAL A 24 -30.92 0.47 18.90
N SER A 25 -31.43 1.70 18.99
CA SER A 25 -31.04 2.81 18.11
C SER A 25 -29.89 3.68 18.64
N SER A 26 -29.35 3.39 19.83
CA SER A 26 -28.32 4.23 20.47
C SER A 26 -26.89 3.71 20.34
N ASP A 27 -26.66 2.59 19.63
CA ASP A 27 -25.31 2.11 19.32
C ASP A 27 -24.88 2.47 17.89
N CYS A 28 -25.22 3.68 17.44
CA CYS A 28 -24.47 4.34 16.38
C CYS A 28 -23.13 4.81 16.95
N LYS A 29 -22.24 3.87 17.30
CA LYS A 29 -20.82 4.17 17.38
C LYS A 29 -20.43 4.64 15.98
N HIS A 30 -20.25 5.94 15.81
CA HIS A 30 -19.55 6.46 14.65
C HIS A 30 -18.28 5.62 14.51
N ALA A 31 -18.16 4.88 13.41
CA ALA A 31 -16.91 4.21 13.10
C ALA A 31 -15.85 5.31 13.12
N VAL A 32 -14.87 5.17 14.02
CA VAL A 32 -13.80 6.16 14.14
C VAL A 32 -13.04 6.13 12.82
N GLN A 33 -13.31 7.12 11.97
CA GLN A 33 -12.62 7.31 10.72
C GLN A 33 -11.17 7.69 11.01
N GLY A 34 -10.23 7.08 10.28
CA GLY A 34 -8.82 7.38 10.38
C GLY A 34 -7.96 6.21 10.88
N LEU A 35 -6.71 6.54 11.16
CA LEU A 35 -5.67 5.60 11.58
C LEU A 35 -5.86 5.19 13.05
N ARG A 36 -5.85 3.88 13.29
CA ARG A 36 -5.81 3.28 14.61
C ARG A 36 -4.63 2.32 14.69
N LEU A 37 -3.66 2.66 15.53
CA LEU A 37 -2.51 1.81 15.81
C LEU A 37 -2.85 0.81 16.90
N GLU A 38 -2.55 -0.46 16.64
CA GLU A 38 -2.62 -1.55 17.62
C GLU A 38 -1.26 -1.74 18.32
N ILE A 39 -0.18 -1.64 17.53
CA ILE A 39 1.20 -1.76 18.01
C ILE A 39 1.99 -0.60 17.42
N TYR A 40 2.74 0.09 18.27
CA TYR A 40 3.63 1.19 17.87
C TYR A 40 4.93 1.12 18.67
N SER A 41 5.99 0.67 18.00
CA SER A 41 7.31 0.50 18.59
C SER A 41 8.40 0.69 17.54
N ALA A 42 9.67 0.67 17.97
CA ALA A 42 10.80 0.71 17.05
C ALA A 42 11.01 -0.60 16.27
N GLN A 43 10.24 -1.66 16.58
CA GLN A 43 10.37 -2.99 15.98
C GLN A 43 9.15 -3.36 15.11
N GLU A 44 8.02 -2.71 15.33
CA GLU A 44 6.75 -3.03 14.70
C GLU A 44 5.81 -1.82 14.75
N VAL A 45 5.18 -1.54 13.62
CA VAL A 45 4.02 -0.65 13.51
C VAL A 45 2.89 -1.42 12.86
N LYS A 46 1.81 -1.63 13.61
CA LYS A 46 0.63 -2.38 13.17
C LYS A 46 -0.63 -1.57 13.47
N GLY A 47 -1.56 -1.56 12.52
CA GLY A 47 -2.82 -0.87 12.71
C GLY A 47 -3.77 -1.03 11.53
N CYS A 48 -4.88 -0.30 11.60
CA CYS A 48 -5.84 -0.19 10.52
C CYS A 48 -6.22 1.26 10.28
N TYR A 49 -6.42 1.61 9.02
CA TYR A 49 -7.09 2.84 8.63
C TYR A 49 -8.53 2.51 8.26
N ASN A 50 -9.49 3.03 9.03
CA ASN A 50 -10.91 2.86 8.74
C ASN A 50 -11.41 4.08 7.98
N TYR A 51 -11.86 3.91 6.74
CA TYR A 51 -12.46 5.01 6.00
C TYR A 51 -13.93 5.19 6.37
N ASN A 52 -14.67 4.08 6.43
CA ASN A 52 -16.05 4.05 6.90
C ASN A 52 -16.36 2.68 7.56
N GLN A 53 -17.65 2.38 7.78
CA GLN A 53 -18.06 1.14 8.44
C GLN A 53 -17.73 -0.15 7.67
N THR A 54 -17.57 -0.07 6.35
CA THR A 54 -17.41 -1.23 5.46
C THR A 54 -16.07 -1.26 4.73
N LEU A 55 -15.39 -0.13 4.65
CA LEU A 55 -14.12 0.03 3.93
C LEU A 55 -13.03 0.47 4.90
N GLY A 56 -11.99 -0.35 5.00
CA GLY A 56 -10.79 -0.09 5.75
C GLY A 56 -9.68 -1.03 5.34
N ILE A 57 -8.45 -0.66 5.63
CA ILE A 57 -7.27 -1.45 5.32
C ILE A 57 -6.38 -1.56 6.56
N CYS A 58 -5.87 -2.74 6.81
CA CYS A 58 -4.98 -3.05 7.92
C CYS A 58 -3.58 -3.34 7.40
N PHE A 59 -2.58 -3.06 8.23
CA PHE A 59 -1.19 -3.28 7.90
C PHE A 59 -0.40 -3.71 9.14
N ASP A 60 0.68 -4.45 8.90
CA ASP A 60 1.71 -4.79 9.88
C ASP A 60 3.06 -4.62 9.16
N ALA A 61 3.86 -3.68 9.66
CA ALA A 61 5.17 -3.34 9.13
C ALA A 61 6.25 -3.59 10.20
N ARG A 62 7.20 -4.46 9.84
CA ARG A 62 8.35 -4.86 10.66
C ARG A 62 9.59 -4.92 9.78
N LYS A 63 10.76 -4.95 10.40
CA LYS A 63 11.99 -5.15 9.64
C LYS A 63 11.94 -6.50 8.89
N GLY A 64 12.07 -6.46 7.57
CA GLY A 64 12.04 -7.63 6.69
C GLY A 64 10.68 -8.33 6.58
N PHE A 65 9.59 -7.66 6.98
CA PHE A 65 8.24 -8.21 6.89
C PHE A 65 7.21 -7.09 6.72
N MET A 66 6.32 -7.23 5.75
CA MET A 66 5.17 -6.33 5.60
C MET A 66 3.94 -7.10 5.13
N THR A 67 2.77 -6.73 5.64
CA THR A 67 1.49 -7.22 5.11
C THR A 67 0.47 -6.10 5.01
N LEU A 68 -0.39 -6.21 3.99
CA LEU A 68 -1.59 -5.43 3.80
C LEU A 68 -2.79 -6.37 3.79
N LEU A 69 -3.79 -6.05 4.59
CA LEU A 69 -4.95 -6.90 4.85
C LEU A 69 -6.24 -6.08 4.70
N LYS A 70 -7.31 -6.72 4.26
CA LYS A 70 -8.66 -6.19 4.47
C LYS A 70 -9.00 -6.24 5.96
N THR A 71 -9.99 -5.47 6.38
CA THR A 71 -10.51 -5.53 7.77
C THR A 71 -11.10 -6.90 8.15
N THR A 72 -11.46 -7.71 7.17
CA THR A 72 -11.89 -9.11 7.35
C THR A 72 -10.73 -10.07 7.64
N GLY A 73 -9.48 -9.63 7.50
CA GLY A 73 -8.28 -10.45 7.63
C GLY A 73 -7.81 -11.11 6.34
N GLU A 74 -8.48 -10.88 5.22
CA GLU A 74 -8.01 -11.34 3.90
C GLU A 74 -6.74 -10.59 3.50
N GLU A 75 -5.70 -11.34 3.11
CA GLU A 75 -4.42 -10.79 2.68
C GLU A 75 -4.50 -10.23 1.26
N ILE A 76 -3.98 -9.01 1.10
CA ILE A 76 -3.88 -8.30 -0.18
C ILE A 76 -2.44 -8.33 -0.66
N VAL A 77 -1.49 -8.03 0.24
CA VAL A 77 -0.05 -8.04 -0.04
C VAL A 77 0.68 -8.67 1.12
N PHE A 78 1.69 -9.47 0.80
CA PHE A 78 2.62 -10.03 1.78
C PHE A 78 4.04 -9.95 1.29
N TYR A 79 4.95 -9.57 2.18
CA TYR A 79 6.37 -9.48 1.92
C TYR A 79 7.14 -10.07 3.10
N GLN A 80 8.15 -10.87 2.80
CA GLN A 80 9.05 -11.43 3.81
C GLN A 80 10.47 -11.60 3.25
N GLU A 81 11.47 -11.12 3.97
CA GLU A 81 12.87 -11.44 3.70
C GLU A 81 13.15 -12.92 4.01
N LEU A 82 13.83 -13.60 3.08
CA LEU A 82 14.24 -15.00 3.23
C LEU A 82 15.73 -15.13 3.62
N GLY A 83 16.47 -14.01 3.63
CA GLY A 83 17.93 -13.94 3.84
C GLY A 83 18.72 -14.09 2.53
N SER A 84 20.04 -13.85 2.58
CA SER A 84 20.96 -14.00 1.44
C SER A 84 20.52 -13.28 0.15
N ASN A 85 20.06 -12.02 0.27
CA ASN A 85 19.56 -11.24 -0.86
C ASN A 85 18.32 -11.83 -1.56
N MET A 86 17.49 -12.56 -0.80
CA MET A 86 16.22 -13.13 -1.26
C MET A 86 15.04 -12.65 -0.44
N PHE A 87 13.88 -12.57 -1.09
CA PHE A 87 12.60 -12.28 -0.43
C PHE A 87 11.46 -13.00 -1.13
N TYR A 88 10.39 -13.25 -0.38
CA TYR A 88 9.10 -13.67 -0.91
C TYR A 88 8.15 -12.47 -0.95
N TYR A 89 7.45 -12.31 -2.07
CA TYR A 89 6.48 -11.26 -2.29
C TYR A 89 5.22 -11.87 -2.89
N LYS A 90 4.06 -11.56 -2.30
CA LYS A 90 2.78 -12.09 -2.74
C LYS A 90 1.80 -10.94 -2.93
N LEU A 91 1.13 -10.97 -4.06
CA LEU A 91 0.06 -10.04 -4.45
C LEU A 91 -1.21 -10.85 -4.66
N ILE A 92 -2.24 -10.59 -3.85
CA ILE A 92 -3.51 -11.33 -3.84
C ILE A 92 -3.28 -12.83 -3.60
N ASP A 93 -3.23 -13.63 -4.66
CA ASP A 93 -2.97 -15.07 -4.62
C ASP A 93 -1.67 -15.46 -5.35
N GLN A 94 -1.06 -14.54 -6.09
CA GLN A 94 0.16 -14.78 -6.88
C GLN A 94 1.41 -14.58 -6.03
N GLY A 95 2.26 -15.60 -5.98
CA GLY A 95 3.54 -15.59 -5.25
C GLY A 95 4.74 -15.37 -6.16
N PHE A 96 5.71 -14.62 -5.67
CA PHE A 96 6.96 -14.30 -6.36
C PHE A 96 8.13 -14.38 -5.40
N ILE A 97 9.30 -14.76 -5.91
CA ILE A 97 10.56 -14.68 -5.17
C ILE A 97 11.52 -13.78 -5.93
N GLY A 98 12.11 -12.82 -5.21
CA GLY A 98 13.26 -12.06 -5.71
C GLY A 98 14.57 -12.69 -5.26
N HIS A 99 15.55 -12.73 -6.16
CA HIS A 99 16.94 -13.11 -5.86
C HIS A 99 17.89 -12.29 -6.73
N GLY A 100 18.62 -11.35 -6.12
CA GLY A 100 19.33 -10.34 -6.91
C GLY A 100 18.37 -9.58 -7.83
N PRO A 101 18.78 -9.11 -9.03
CA PRO A 101 17.92 -8.31 -9.92
C PRO A 101 16.66 -9.05 -10.42
N SER A 102 16.64 -10.37 -10.33
CA SER A 102 15.62 -11.23 -10.93
C SER A 102 14.43 -11.45 -10.01
N MET A 103 13.29 -11.73 -10.64
CA MET A 103 12.04 -12.11 -9.98
C MET A 103 11.50 -13.38 -10.63
N ILE A 104 11.00 -14.30 -9.83
CA ILE A 104 10.53 -15.60 -10.31
C ILE A 104 9.12 -15.83 -9.76
N TYR A 105 8.19 -16.23 -10.62
CA TYR A 105 6.87 -16.68 -10.20
C TYR A 105 6.95 -18.01 -9.46
N VAL A 106 6.18 -18.16 -8.38
CA VAL A 106 6.12 -19.37 -7.57
C VAL A 106 4.79 -20.10 -7.82
N PRO A 107 4.80 -21.27 -8.48
CA PRO A 107 3.60 -22.06 -8.72
C PRO A 107 2.88 -22.46 -7.43
N ASP A 108 1.56 -22.53 -7.43
CA ASP A 108 0.74 -22.86 -6.24
C ASP A 108 1.06 -24.21 -5.59
N ALA A 109 1.61 -25.14 -6.37
CA ALA A 109 2.06 -26.44 -5.87
C ALA A 109 3.24 -26.34 -4.89
N ILE A 110 3.99 -25.23 -4.91
CA ILE A 110 5.14 -25.02 -4.02
C ILE A 110 4.67 -24.48 -2.66
N PRO A 111 4.96 -25.16 -1.54
CA PRO A 111 4.56 -24.65 -0.23
C PRO A 111 5.17 -23.26 0.07
N ARG A 112 4.35 -22.36 0.62
CA ARG A 112 4.77 -20.97 0.97
C ARG A 112 5.52 -20.90 2.30
N ILE A 113 6.44 -21.83 2.54
CA ILE A 113 7.29 -21.83 3.73
C ILE A 113 8.75 -21.53 3.35
N PRO A 114 9.51 -20.77 4.18
CA PRO A 114 10.82 -20.26 3.80
C PRO A 114 11.86 -21.30 3.37
N GLN A 115 11.75 -22.54 3.84
CA GLN A 115 12.66 -23.62 3.44
C GLN A 115 12.35 -24.09 2.01
N GLU A 116 11.08 -24.42 1.73
CA GLU A 116 10.62 -24.90 0.43
C GLU A 116 10.80 -23.85 -0.67
N LEU A 117 10.56 -22.58 -0.37
CA LEU A 117 10.80 -21.46 -1.30
C LEU A 117 12.28 -21.35 -1.68
N ARG A 118 13.19 -21.58 -0.74
CA ARG A 118 14.64 -21.60 -1.01
C ARG A 118 15.06 -22.83 -1.80
N GLU A 119 14.48 -23.99 -1.50
CA GLU A 119 14.74 -25.22 -2.25
C GLU A 119 14.26 -25.11 -3.70
N PHE A 120 13.09 -24.50 -3.93
CA PHE A 120 12.57 -24.17 -5.26
C PHE A 120 13.55 -23.29 -6.04
N LEU A 121 14.02 -22.18 -5.47
CA LEU A 121 15.01 -21.31 -6.12
C LEU A 121 16.31 -22.02 -6.48
N ASN A 122 16.84 -22.87 -5.60
CA ASN A 122 18.10 -23.59 -5.88
C ASN A 122 17.99 -24.52 -7.10
N GLN A 123 16.78 -24.91 -7.48
CA GLN A 123 16.52 -25.72 -8.67
C GLN A 123 16.33 -24.86 -9.93
N THR A 124 16.07 -23.57 -9.77
CA THR A 124 15.85 -22.60 -10.85
C THR A 124 17.13 -21.77 -11.06
N ALA A 125 18.00 -22.23 -11.96
CA ALA A 125 19.36 -21.70 -12.07
C ALA A 125 19.46 -20.34 -12.81
N GLU A 126 18.57 -20.03 -13.76
CA GLU A 126 18.58 -18.78 -14.55
C GLU A 126 17.17 -18.44 -15.07
N GLU A 127 16.86 -17.16 -15.28
CA GLU A 127 15.63 -16.72 -15.97
C GLU A 127 15.67 -17.15 -17.45
N THR A 128 14.95 -18.22 -17.77
CA THR A 128 14.66 -18.59 -19.16
C THR A 128 13.62 -17.64 -19.76
N PRO A 129 13.55 -17.48 -21.10
CA PRO A 129 12.50 -16.69 -21.75
C PRO A 129 11.08 -17.14 -21.36
N THR A 130 10.90 -18.44 -21.09
CA THR A 130 9.62 -19.02 -20.67
C THR A 130 9.26 -18.60 -19.24
N GLU A 131 10.23 -18.60 -18.32
CA GLU A 131 10.03 -18.12 -16.95
C GLU A 131 9.76 -16.61 -16.92
N PHE A 132 10.44 -15.84 -17.77
CA PHE A 132 10.18 -14.40 -17.90
C PHE A 132 8.74 -14.11 -18.36
N GLU A 133 8.26 -14.79 -19.40
CA GLU A 133 6.86 -14.62 -19.84
C GLU A 133 5.87 -15.14 -18.80
N SER A 134 6.19 -16.21 -18.07
CA SER A 134 5.38 -16.68 -16.94
C SER A 134 5.30 -15.61 -15.84
N LEU A 135 6.43 -15.09 -15.37
CA LEU A 135 6.51 -14.00 -14.40
C LEU A 135 5.64 -12.82 -14.82
N LYS A 136 5.84 -12.34 -16.05
CA LYS A 136 5.12 -11.20 -16.61
C LYS A 136 3.61 -11.44 -16.62
N ASN A 137 3.15 -12.59 -17.12
CA ASN A 137 1.72 -12.90 -17.18
C ASN A 137 1.09 -12.96 -15.79
N HIS A 138 1.72 -13.67 -14.85
CA HIS A 138 1.22 -13.80 -13.47
C HIS A 138 1.24 -12.46 -12.72
N TYR A 139 2.29 -11.65 -12.92
CA TYR A 139 2.38 -10.34 -12.28
C TYR A 139 1.33 -9.37 -12.84
N GLN A 140 1.16 -9.31 -14.16
CA GLN A 140 0.13 -8.47 -14.78
C GLN A 140 -1.28 -8.87 -14.35
N GLU A 141 -1.54 -10.17 -14.21
CA GLU A 141 -2.80 -10.67 -13.69
C GLU A 141 -3.02 -10.25 -12.23
N ALA A 142 -2.00 -10.42 -11.36
CA ALA A 142 -2.08 -9.98 -9.97
C ALA A 142 -2.39 -8.48 -9.85
N ILE A 143 -1.74 -7.66 -10.69
CA ILE A 143 -1.99 -6.22 -10.74
C ILE A 143 -3.42 -5.93 -11.21
N ARG A 144 -3.91 -6.64 -12.23
CA ARG A 144 -5.30 -6.53 -12.73
C ARG A 144 -6.33 -6.84 -11.64
N GLU A 145 -6.06 -7.84 -10.82
CA GLU A 145 -6.92 -8.16 -9.68
C GLU A 145 -6.83 -7.13 -8.58
N LEU A 146 -5.62 -6.65 -8.28
CA LEU A 146 -5.36 -5.60 -7.31
C LEU A 146 -6.17 -4.32 -7.61
N HIS A 147 -6.36 -3.96 -8.89
CA HIS A 147 -7.24 -2.85 -9.31
C HIS A 147 -8.67 -2.96 -8.77
N ASN A 148 -9.16 -4.18 -8.61
CA ASN A 148 -10.53 -4.43 -8.17
C ASN A 148 -10.66 -4.51 -6.64
N VAL A 149 -9.54 -4.39 -5.90
CA VAL A 149 -9.53 -4.36 -4.44
C VAL A 149 -9.76 -2.93 -3.96
N ALA A 150 -10.95 -2.67 -3.42
CA ALA A 150 -11.35 -1.33 -2.97
C ALA A 150 -10.39 -0.74 -1.92
N GLU A 151 -9.83 -1.58 -1.06
CA GLU A 151 -8.89 -1.20 -0.01
C GLU A 151 -7.60 -0.56 -0.56
N ILE A 152 -7.19 -0.89 -1.78
CA ILE A 152 -5.98 -0.33 -2.39
C ILE A 152 -6.12 1.17 -2.64
N GLN A 153 -7.34 1.67 -2.82
CA GLN A 153 -7.61 3.11 -2.94
C GLN A 153 -7.29 3.86 -1.64
N LEU A 154 -7.14 3.16 -0.50
CA LEU A 154 -6.78 3.77 0.79
C LEU A 154 -5.27 3.86 1.03
N LEU A 155 -4.42 3.30 0.17
CA LEU A 155 -2.96 3.27 0.41
C LEU A 155 -2.36 4.67 0.55
N GLU A 156 -2.83 5.63 -0.24
CA GLU A 156 -2.40 7.03 -0.13
C GLU A 156 -2.76 7.60 1.25
N LEU A 157 -4.03 7.43 1.68
CA LEU A 157 -4.51 7.91 2.98
C LEU A 157 -3.75 7.27 4.15
N VAL A 158 -3.48 5.97 4.08
CA VAL A 158 -2.73 5.25 5.11
C VAL A 158 -1.29 5.77 5.19
N SER A 159 -0.65 5.92 4.04
CA SER A 159 0.73 6.43 3.93
C SER A 159 0.84 7.84 4.53
N VAL A 160 -0.09 8.74 4.21
CA VAL A 160 -0.11 10.11 4.77
C VAL A 160 -0.42 10.09 6.25
N ALA A 161 -1.46 9.38 6.69
CA ALA A 161 -1.82 9.31 8.10
C ALA A 161 -0.67 8.74 8.96
N LEU A 162 0.08 7.77 8.43
CA LEU A 162 1.28 7.27 9.09
C LEU A 162 2.40 8.31 9.14
N SER A 163 2.62 9.07 8.07
CA SER A 163 3.63 10.14 8.06
C SER A 163 3.32 11.21 9.12
N ASP A 164 2.06 11.64 9.22
CA ASP A 164 1.64 12.68 10.17
C ASP A 164 1.72 12.22 11.64
N ASN A 165 1.57 10.92 11.89
CA ASN A 165 1.39 10.38 13.24
C ASN A 165 2.53 9.49 13.73
N SER A 166 3.61 9.32 12.96
CA SER A 166 4.70 8.40 13.29
C SER A 166 6.08 9.06 13.22
N THR A 167 6.93 8.68 14.17
CA THR A 167 8.36 8.98 14.17
C THR A 167 9.21 7.75 13.81
N GLN A 168 8.59 6.60 13.54
CA GLN A 168 9.27 5.32 13.26
C GLN A 168 9.67 5.19 11.79
N LEU A 169 10.42 6.19 11.30
CA LEU A 169 10.78 6.28 9.88
C LEU A 169 11.54 5.05 9.38
N GLU A 170 12.41 4.46 10.19
CA GLU A 170 13.22 3.31 9.77
C GLU A 170 12.38 2.07 9.41
N ILE A 171 11.28 1.83 10.11
CA ILE A 171 10.36 0.71 9.79
C ILE A 171 9.32 1.09 8.75
N LEU A 172 8.90 2.35 8.70
CA LEU A 172 7.83 2.79 7.80
C LEU A 172 8.33 3.17 6.41
N LYS A 173 9.61 3.51 6.23
CA LYS A 173 10.20 3.79 4.90
C LYS A 173 9.93 2.67 3.89
N PRO A 174 10.21 1.38 4.18
CA PRO A 174 9.84 0.28 3.29
C PRO A 174 8.35 0.23 2.98
N PHE A 175 7.50 0.53 3.97
CA PHE A 175 6.05 0.54 3.80
C PHE A 175 5.58 1.68 2.88
N HIS A 176 6.11 2.89 3.04
CA HIS A 176 5.80 4.01 2.14
C HIS A 176 6.25 3.71 0.70
N ALA A 177 7.42 3.12 0.53
CA ALA A 177 7.93 2.69 -0.77
C ALA A 177 7.08 1.56 -1.39
N LEU A 178 6.55 0.63 -0.58
CA LEU A 178 5.58 -0.36 -1.03
C LEU A 178 4.29 0.32 -1.52
N CYS A 179 3.69 1.23 -0.74
CA CYS A 179 2.49 1.97 -1.14
C CYS A 179 2.70 2.72 -2.46
N PHE A 180 3.83 3.42 -2.59
CA PHE A 180 4.23 4.10 -3.82
C PHE A 180 4.30 3.13 -5.00
N ASN A 181 4.98 1.98 -4.83
CA ASN A 181 5.14 0.99 -5.89
C ASN A 181 3.80 0.40 -6.34
N LEU A 182 2.94 0.03 -5.40
CA LEU A 182 1.62 -0.54 -5.68
C LEU A 182 0.74 0.46 -6.45
N LEU A 183 0.71 1.73 -6.03
CA LEU A 183 -0.09 2.76 -6.72
C LEU A 183 0.46 3.10 -8.11
N LYS A 184 1.79 3.11 -8.27
CA LYS A 184 2.45 3.31 -9.58
C LYS A 184 2.15 2.16 -10.54
N THR A 185 2.35 0.91 -10.11
CA THR A 185 2.18 -0.28 -10.96
C THR A 185 0.72 -0.56 -11.29
N SER A 186 -0.19 -0.25 -10.37
CA SER A 186 -1.62 -0.37 -10.60
C SER A 186 -2.22 0.84 -11.33
N ASN A 187 -1.52 1.92 -11.67
CA ASN A 187 -2.18 3.09 -12.28
C ASN A 187 -3.48 3.55 -11.55
N ILE A 188 -3.67 3.20 -10.28
CA ILE A 188 -4.90 3.51 -9.54
C ILE A 188 -4.87 5.00 -9.25
N GLN A 189 -5.82 5.71 -9.82
CA GLN A 189 -6.08 7.08 -9.42
C GLN A 189 -6.89 7.04 -8.14
N THR A 190 -6.31 7.51 -7.04
CA THR A 190 -7.06 7.77 -5.81
C THR A 190 -8.22 8.73 -6.15
N PRO A 191 -9.49 8.33 -5.93
CA PRO A 191 -10.64 9.21 -6.10
C PRO A 191 -10.43 10.52 -5.35
N VAL A 192 -10.91 11.64 -5.88
CA VAL A 192 -10.64 12.98 -5.30
C VAL A 192 -11.09 13.05 -3.84
N GLU A 193 -12.16 12.36 -3.49
CA GLU A 193 -12.73 12.25 -2.14
C GLU A 193 -11.86 11.44 -1.17
N LEU A 194 -10.95 10.63 -1.71
CA LEU A 194 -10.00 9.79 -0.99
C LEU A 194 -8.57 10.33 -1.09
N ARG A 195 -8.34 11.43 -1.82
CA ARG A 195 -7.02 12.05 -1.89
C ARG A 195 -6.69 12.71 -0.58
N SER A 196 -5.45 12.57 -0.18
CA SER A 196 -4.93 13.27 0.98
C SER A 196 -4.90 14.78 0.73
N ALA A 197 -5.19 15.59 1.75
CA ALA A 197 -5.08 17.05 1.65
C ALA A 197 -3.63 17.50 1.35
N HIS A 198 -2.65 16.71 1.81
CA HIS A 198 -1.22 16.91 1.51
C HIS A 198 -0.87 16.67 0.03
N GLY A 199 -1.66 15.90 -0.71
CA GLY A 199 -1.45 15.64 -2.14
C GLY A 199 -2.08 16.67 -3.09
N LEU A 200 -2.76 17.71 -2.57
CA LEU A 200 -3.72 18.51 -3.35
C LEU A 200 -3.61 20.04 -3.23
N ASP A 201 -2.53 20.60 -2.66
CA ASP A 201 -2.15 21.98 -3.02
C ASP A 201 -1.43 22.00 -4.38
N ASP A 202 -2.10 21.41 -5.38
CA ASP A 202 -1.94 21.77 -6.78
C ASP A 202 -2.53 23.17 -6.94
N LYS A 203 -1.69 24.20 -6.82
CA LYS A 203 -1.94 25.40 -7.61
C LYS A 203 -1.80 25.02 -9.08
N THR A 204 -2.91 24.52 -9.59
CA THR A 204 -3.31 24.52 -10.99
C THR A 204 -2.35 23.85 -11.96
N ALA A 205 -2.81 22.71 -12.47
CA ALA A 205 -2.68 22.26 -13.86
C ALA A 205 -2.88 23.33 -14.97
N ASP A 206 -3.08 24.61 -14.64
CA ASP A 206 -3.06 25.78 -15.52
C ASP A 206 -1.94 26.74 -15.08
N GLN A 207 -0.69 26.33 -15.29
CA GLN A 207 0.42 27.21 -15.68
C GLN A 207 1.72 26.39 -15.74
N HIS A 208 2.27 26.27 -16.93
CA HIS A 208 3.69 25.97 -17.18
C HIS A 208 4.68 26.97 -16.52
N GLY A 209 4.27 27.70 -15.47
CA GLY A 209 4.96 28.86 -14.92
C GLY A 209 5.19 28.86 -13.40
N GLU A 210 4.65 27.93 -12.61
CA GLU A 210 4.86 27.92 -11.14
C GLU A 210 5.42 26.63 -10.52
N ARG A 211 5.64 25.56 -11.29
CA ARG A 211 6.57 24.46 -10.89
C ARG A 211 8.04 24.92 -10.88
N THR A 212 8.34 26.10 -11.43
CA THR A 212 9.67 26.61 -11.79
C THR A 212 10.50 27.23 -10.67
N LYS A 213 10.05 27.30 -9.41
CA LYS A 213 10.80 28.01 -8.35
C LYS A 213 11.44 27.19 -7.24
N ARG A 214 11.20 25.88 -7.10
CA ARG A 214 11.89 25.07 -6.08
C ARG A 214 12.72 23.91 -6.61
N CYS A 215 12.34 23.34 -7.74
CA CYS A 215 12.99 22.15 -8.26
C CYS A 215 13.46 22.44 -9.67
N SER A 216 14.78 22.47 -9.88
CA SER A 216 15.34 22.67 -11.20
C SER A 216 15.08 21.41 -12.04
N LEU A 217 14.13 21.47 -12.97
CA LEU A 217 13.79 20.37 -13.90
C LEU A 217 14.87 20.13 -14.97
N THR A 218 16.01 20.81 -14.88
CA THR A 218 17.16 20.67 -15.79
C THR A 218 17.76 19.26 -15.79
N SER A 219 17.42 18.45 -14.78
CA SER A 219 17.85 17.06 -14.64
C SER A 219 16.83 16.03 -15.14
N ASP A 220 15.72 16.44 -15.76
CA ASP A 220 14.76 15.51 -16.38
C ASP A 220 15.18 15.21 -17.84
N PRO A 221 15.87 14.10 -18.11
CA PRO A 221 16.39 13.80 -19.45
C PRO A 221 15.29 13.51 -20.48
N HIS A 222 14.07 13.22 -20.01
CA HIS A 222 12.93 12.89 -20.87
C HIS A 222 11.97 14.07 -21.06
N ASN A 223 12.20 15.19 -20.36
CA ASN A 223 11.34 16.38 -20.37
C ASN A 223 9.84 16.02 -20.19
N ASN A 224 9.58 14.99 -19.38
CA ASN A 224 8.24 14.48 -19.09
C ASN A 224 7.68 15.05 -17.77
N TYR A 225 8.44 15.87 -17.06
CA TYR A 225 8.10 16.52 -15.79
C TYR A 225 7.87 15.57 -14.62
N CYS A 226 8.31 14.31 -14.73
CA CYS A 226 8.00 13.23 -13.80
C CYS A 226 9.19 12.34 -13.43
N THR A 227 10.15 12.15 -14.34
CA THR A 227 11.32 11.29 -14.09
C THR A 227 12.08 11.78 -12.87
N GLY A 228 12.31 10.90 -11.91
CA GLY A 228 13.04 11.22 -10.68
C GLY A 228 12.19 11.86 -9.59
N MET A 229 10.86 11.86 -9.71
CA MET A 229 9.96 12.24 -8.62
C MET A 229 9.51 11.00 -7.83
N CYS A 230 9.44 11.12 -6.49
CA CYS A 230 8.95 10.09 -5.54
C CYS A 230 7.44 9.74 -5.66
N GLY A 231 6.80 10.15 -6.75
CA GLY A 231 5.37 10.35 -6.85
C GLY A 231 4.66 9.46 -7.87
N PRO A 232 3.56 8.75 -7.53
CA PRO A 232 2.86 7.94 -8.52
C PRO A 232 2.24 8.87 -9.56
N ASN A 233 2.30 8.50 -10.85
CA ASN A 233 1.71 9.28 -11.94
C ASN A 233 2.07 10.78 -11.91
N CYS A 234 3.29 11.12 -11.50
CA CYS A 234 3.77 12.50 -11.40
C CYS A 234 3.10 13.36 -10.30
N VAL A 235 2.43 12.73 -9.34
CA VAL A 235 1.83 13.38 -8.17
C VAL A 235 2.88 13.57 -7.09
N CYS A 236 2.98 14.73 -6.46
CA CYS A 236 3.96 14.93 -5.40
C CYS A 236 3.61 14.17 -4.12
N TRP A 237 4.54 13.33 -3.65
CA TRP A 237 4.51 12.68 -2.32
C TRP A 237 5.67 13.24 -1.49
N ASP A 238 5.57 14.50 -1.08
CA ASP A 238 6.61 15.22 -0.34
C ASP A 238 6.94 14.58 1.00
N TRP A 239 6.00 13.86 1.62
CA TRP A 239 6.26 13.10 2.84
C TRP A 239 7.21 11.89 2.65
N VAL A 240 7.44 11.43 1.42
CA VAL A 240 8.45 10.39 1.13
C VAL A 240 9.84 11.01 1.02
N CYS A 241 9.94 12.11 0.27
CA CYS A 241 11.20 12.70 -0.18
C CYS A 241 11.61 13.99 0.57
N GLY A 242 10.73 14.54 1.41
CA GLY A 242 10.83 15.86 2.05
C GLY A 242 10.44 17.04 1.17
N ASP A 243 10.29 16.83 -0.15
CA ASP A 243 9.90 17.83 -1.13
C ASP A 243 9.39 17.18 -2.44
N CYS A 244 8.97 18.02 -3.39
CA CYS A 244 8.48 17.62 -4.71
C CYS A 244 9.57 17.71 -5.81
N CYS A 245 10.85 17.57 -5.46
CA CYS A 245 11.95 17.75 -6.40
C CYS A 245 12.42 16.44 -7.05
N HIS A 246 13.33 16.60 -8.01
CA HIS A 246 14.08 15.48 -8.54
C HIS A 246 15.00 14.91 -7.46
N HIS A 247 14.92 13.60 -7.27
CA HIS A 247 15.68 12.82 -6.31
C HIS A 247 16.45 11.72 -7.03
N GLN A 248 17.75 11.62 -6.74
CA GLN A 248 18.65 10.71 -7.45
C GLN A 248 18.18 9.27 -7.36
N GLY A 249 17.70 8.83 -6.19
CA GLY A 249 17.22 7.46 -6.02
C GLY A 249 15.96 7.17 -6.84
N CYS A 250 15.01 8.11 -6.90
CA CYS A 250 13.82 8.02 -7.75
C CYS A 250 14.18 7.95 -9.24
N TYR A 251 15.15 8.76 -9.66
CA TYR A 251 15.58 8.82 -11.05
C TYR A 251 16.23 7.51 -11.48
N LEU A 252 17.12 6.98 -10.64
CA LEU A 252 17.76 5.68 -10.89
C LEU A 252 16.72 4.54 -10.88
N HIS A 253 15.72 4.58 -10.00
CA HIS A 253 14.60 3.64 -10.00
C HIS A 253 13.84 3.66 -11.32
N ASP A 254 13.44 4.85 -11.78
CA ASP A 254 12.73 5.01 -13.06
C ASP A 254 13.53 4.44 -14.23
N MET A 255 14.83 4.76 -14.33
CA MET A 255 15.70 4.21 -15.38
C MET A 255 15.84 2.69 -15.30
N CYS A 256 15.94 2.11 -14.10
CA CYS A 256 16.05 0.66 -13.95
C CYS A 256 14.73 -0.05 -14.28
N CYS A 257 13.59 0.53 -13.90
CA CYS A 257 12.27 0.05 -14.29
C CYS A 257 12.04 0.09 -15.81
N GLU A 258 12.58 1.08 -16.52
CA GLU A 258 12.49 1.12 -17.99
C GLU A 258 13.23 -0.07 -18.63
N LYS A 259 14.38 -0.47 -18.06
CA LYS A 259 15.18 -1.61 -18.56
C LYS A 259 14.61 -2.96 -18.16
N SER A 260 14.15 -3.10 -16.93
CA SER A 260 13.61 -4.35 -16.37
C SER A 260 12.38 -4.06 -15.50
N PRO A 261 11.20 -3.89 -16.12
CA PRO A 261 9.97 -3.51 -15.41
C PRO A 261 9.47 -4.59 -14.45
N TYR A 262 9.86 -5.86 -14.67
CA TYR A 262 9.51 -6.99 -13.81
C TYR A 262 10.65 -7.44 -12.90
N GLY A 263 11.80 -6.77 -12.94
CA GLY A 263 12.92 -7.06 -12.06
C GLY A 263 12.62 -6.70 -10.60
N SER A 264 13.32 -7.35 -9.67
CA SER A 264 13.10 -7.17 -8.22
C SER A 264 13.37 -5.72 -7.79
N TYR A 265 14.36 -5.07 -8.40
CA TYR A 265 14.66 -3.66 -8.21
C TYR A 265 13.44 -2.79 -8.52
N CYS A 266 12.74 -3.06 -9.62
CA CYS A 266 11.59 -2.26 -10.01
C CYS A 266 10.38 -2.52 -9.12
N LEU A 267 10.05 -3.79 -8.87
CA LEU A 267 8.83 -4.22 -8.20
C LEU A 267 8.90 -4.12 -6.66
N VAL A 268 10.10 -4.29 -6.10
CA VAL A 268 10.33 -4.36 -4.64
C VAL A 268 11.54 -3.50 -4.25
N PRO A 269 11.54 -2.19 -4.61
CA PRO A 269 12.72 -1.32 -4.45
C PRO A 269 13.16 -1.16 -2.99
N PHE A 270 12.21 -1.26 -2.06
CA PHE A 270 12.47 -1.12 -0.62
C PHE A 270 13.37 -2.21 -0.03
N PHE A 271 13.43 -3.40 -0.64
CA PHE A 271 14.36 -4.45 -0.21
C PHE A 271 15.82 -4.05 -0.43
N TYR A 272 16.08 -3.20 -1.43
CA TYR A 272 17.42 -2.76 -1.82
C TYR A 272 17.84 -1.43 -1.18
N GLY A 273 17.12 -1.00 -0.14
CA GLY A 273 17.40 0.27 0.52
C GLY A 273 17.15 1.48 -0.37
N PHE A 274 16.23 1.38 -1.34
CA PHE A 274 15.76 2.54 -2.10
C PHE A 274 15.38 3.67 -1.16
N ASP A 275 16.02 4.81 -1.36
CA ASP A 275 15.67 6.07 -0.73
C ASP A 275 15.72 7.19 -1.78
N CYS A 276 15.51 8.42 -1.34
CA CYS A 276 15.43 9.58 -2.21
C CYS A 276 16.82 9.98 -2.77
N SER A 277 17.88 9.71 -2.03
CA SER A 277 19.23 10.13 -2.39
C SER A 277 20.06 9.05 -3.10
N SER A 278 19.62 7.79 -3.05
CA SER A 278 20.42 6.64 -3.47
C SER A 278 19.56 5.47 -3.95
N TYR A 279 20.14 4.66 -4.84
CA TYR A 279 19.53 3.46 -5.38
C TYR A 279 20.60 2.46 -5.84
N VAL A 280 20.24 1.18 -5.87
CA VAL A 280 21.13 0.10 -6.35
C VAL A 280 21.18 0.09 -7.88
N THR A 281 22.35 -0.14 -8.46
CA THR A 281 22.51 -0.25 -9.91
C THR A 281 21.69 -1.43 -10.47
N CYS A 282 20.94 -1.15 -11.54
CA CYS A 282 20.55 -2.20 -12.49
C CYS A 282 21.80 -2.79 -13.18
#